data_AF-A0A5M6DNF1-F1
#
_entry.id   AF-A0A5M6DNF1-F1
#
_cell.length_a   1.000
_cell.length_b   1.000
_cell.length_c   1.000
_cell.angle_alpha   90.00
_cell.angle_beta   90.00
_cell.angle_gamma   90.00
#
_symmetry.space_group_name_H-M   'P 1'
#
loop_
_entity.id
_entity.type
_entity.pdbx_description
1 polymer ?
#
loop_
_entity_poly.entity_id
_entity_poly.type
_entity_poly.pdbx_seq_one_letter_code
_entity_poly.pdbx_strand_id
1 'polypeptide(L)'
;MAIVTVKQPLIIIGSLETNHHSLILDRSNLKIIKTYTDSLELVPFGEKGQGGIILAQLQTNIPLLRLDEVLDYYKIPASDRTLKVMVDNNLVNPDLFLADVSRIIKIEKTKQAITSPFLYSLNKDEEYLNIITQKD
;
A
#
# COMPACT_ATOMS: atom_id res chain seq x y z
N MET A 1 -9.17 -16.90 -17.65
CA MET A 1 -8.20 -16.83 -16.53
C MET A 1 -8.94 -16.22 -15.36
N ALA A 2 -9.05 -16.93 -14.23
CA ALA A 2 -9.61 -16.34 -13.02
C ALA A 2 -8.53 -15.43 -12.40
N ILE A 3 -8.86 -14.16 -12.20
CA ILE A 3 -8.02 -13.26 -11.40
C ILE A 3 -8.21 -13.74 -9.96
N VAL A 4 -7.20 -14.43 -9.40
CA VAL A 4 -7.22 -14.81 -7.99
C VAL A 4 -6.98 -13.53 -7.19
N THR A 5 -8.06 -12.90 -6.74
CA THR A 5 -7.97 -11.80 -5.78
C THR A 5 -7.59 -12.42 -4.44
N VAL A 6 -6.30 -12.54 -4.16
CA VAL A 6 -5.81 -12.95 -2.84
C VAL A 6 -6.24 -11.84 -1.87
N LYS A 7 -7.25 -12.12 -1.04
CA LYS A 7 -7.70 -11.18 -0.01
C LYS A 7 -6.55 -11.02 0.99
N GLN A 8 -5.92 -9.86 0.97
CA GLN A 8 -4.89 -9.49 1.92
C GLN A 8 -5.54 -9.08 3.24
N PRO A 9 -4.89 -9.33 4.39
CA PRO A 9 -5.38 -8.84 5.66
C PRO A 9 -5.35 -7.31 5.68
N LEU A 10 -6.40 -6.71 6.25
CA LEU A 10 -6.42 -5.29 6.54
C LEU A 10 -5.56 -5.04 7.78
N ILE A 11 -4.66 -4.08 7.70
CA ILE A 11 -3.84 -3.64 8.82
C ILE A 11 -4.46 -2.36 9.37
N ILE A 12 -4.67 -2.29 10.67
CA ILE A 12 -5.21 -1.12 11.37
C ILE A 12 -4.12 -0.61 12.32
N ILE A 13 -3.66 0.62 12.08
CA ILE A 13 -2.65 1.31 12.88
C ILE A 13 -3.31 2.51 13.55
N GLY A 14 -3.69 2.36 14.82
CA GLY A 14 -4.53 3.35 15.50
C GLY A 14 -5.91 3.46 14.83
N SER A 15 -6.20 4.60 14.22
CA SER A 15 -7.41 4.83 13.41
C SER A 15 -7.20 4.70 11.90
N LEU A 16 -5.96 4.41 11.45
CA LEU A 16 -5.62 4.35 10.04
C LEU A 16 -5.72 2.91 9.52
N GLU A 17 -6.41 2.74 8.39
CA GLU A 17 -6.50 1.46 7.67
C GLU A 17 -5.48 1.41 6.52
N THR A 18 -4.85 0.25 6.33
CA THR A 18 -3.89 -0.03 5.25
C THR A 18 -3.80 -1.53 4.94
N ASN A 19 -2.90 -1.93 4.04
CA ASN A 19 -2.53 -3.33 3.79
C ASN A 19 -1.02 -3.43 3.54
N HIS A 20 -0.49 -4.65 3.45
CA HIS A 20 0.96 -4.86 3.32
C HIS A 20 1.56 -4.16 2.08
N HIS A 21 0.87 -4.13 0.95
CA HIS A 21 1.42 -3.54 -0.27
C HIS A 21 1.34 -2.00 -0.27
N SER A 22 0.37 -1.44 0.43
CA SER A 22 0.08 0.00 0.44
C SER A 22 0.70 0.71 1.65
N LEU A 23 1.50 -0.01 2.45
CA LEU A 23 2.14 0.50 3.65
C LEU A 23 3.66 0.59 3.46
N ILE A 24 4.20 1.81 3.51
CA ILE A 24 5.63 2.09 3.44
C ILE A 24 6.10 2.52 4.83
N LEU A 25 6.79 1.65 5.55
CA LEU A 25 7.50 2.00 6.78
C LEU A 25 8.68 1.05 7.03
N ASP A 26 9.54 1.40 7.99
CA ASP A 26 10.43 0.42 8.62
C ASP A 26 9.61 -0.60 9.41
N ARG A 27 9.66 -1.87 9.01
CA ARG A 27 8.89 -2.95 9.62
C ARG A 27 9.20 -3.15 11.10
N SER A 28 10.42 -2.85 11.54
CA SER A 28 10.80 -2.95 12.95
C SER A 28 9.98 -2.01 13.83
N ASN A 29 9.49 -0.91 13.26
CA ASN A 29 8.66 0.06 13.93
C ASN A 29 7.18 -0.37 14.03
N LEU A 30 6.77 -1.45 13.37
CA LEU A 30 5.40 -1.97 13.46
C LEU A 30 5.31 -3.02 14.58
N LYS A 31 4.57 -2.72 15.65
CA LYS A 31 4.24 -3.70 16.69
C LYS A 31 2.83 -4.25 16.49
N ILE A 32 2.75 -5.54 16.18
CA ILE A 32 1.47 -6.26 16.11
C ILE A 32 0.91 -6.43 17.52
N ILE A 33 -0.33 -6.00 17.72
CA ILE A 33 -1.08 -6.11 18.99
C ILE A 33 -1.91 -7.39 18.97
N LYS A 34 -2.70 -7.58 17.91
CA LYS A 34 -3.58 -8.74 17.75
C LYS A 34 -3.81 -9.01 16.28
N THR A 35 -3.93 -10.30 15.94
CA THR A 35 -4.36 -10.76 14.63
C THR A 35 -5.68 -11.49 14.78
N TYR A 36 -6.66 -11.11 13.97
CA TYR A 36 -7.96 -11.77 13.88
C TYR A 36 -8.03 -12.56 12.58
N THR A 37 -8.18 -13.87 12.70
CA THR A 37 -8.37 -14.79 11.57
C THR A 37 -9.62 -15.65 11.72
N ASP A 38 -10.20 -15.71 12.93
CA ASP A 38 -11.41 -16.46 13.20
C ASP A 38 -12.63 -15.73 12.63
N SER A 39 -13.49 -16.45 11.91
CA SER A 39 -14.65 -15.88 11.23
C SER A 39 -15.64 -15.20 12.19
N LEU A 40 -15.75 -15.67 13.45
CA LEU A 40 -16.62 -15.05 14.46
C LEU A 40 -16.05 -13.74 14.98
N GLU A 41 -14.73 -13.67 15.17
CA GLU A 41 -14.06 -12.43 15.58
C GLU A 41 -14.05 -11.36 14.48
N LEU A 42 -14.23 -11.79 13.22
CA LEU A 42 -14.25 -10.91 12.05
C LEU A 42 -15.62 -10.29 11.76
N VAL A 43 -16.71 -10.80 12.36
CA VAL A 43 -18.08 -10.28 12.18
C VAL A 43 -18.20 -8.77 12.38
N PRO A 44 -17.60 -8.14 13.42
CA PRO A 44 -17.68 -6.69 13.62
C PRO A 44 -17.03 -5.86 12.50
N PHE A 45 -16.12 -6.46 11.73
CA PHE A 45 -15.36 -5.79 10.67
C PHE A 45 -16.04 -5.91 9.29
N GLY A 46 -17.15 -6.65 9.19
CA GLY A 46 -17.90 -6.82 7.96
C GLY A 46 -17.07 -7.37 6.80
N GLU A 47 -17.33 -6.87 5.59
CA GLU A 47 -16.65 -7.35 4.37
C GLU A 47 -15.14 -7.12 4.36
N LYS A 48 -14.68 -6.03 5.00
CA LYS A 48 -13.26 -5.68 5.09
C LYS A 48 -12.46 -6.72 5.89
N GLY A 49 -13.10 -7.40 6.84
CA GLY A 49 -12.48 -8.43 7.67
C GLY A 49 -12.29 -9.77 6.97
N GLN A 50 -12.84 -9.99 5.78
CA GLN A 50 -12.81 -11.31 5.14
C GLN A 50 -11.40 -11.81 4.78
N GLY A 51 -10.41 -10.92 4.68
CA GLY A 51 -8.99 -11.27 4.49
C GLY A 51 -8.21 -11.45 5.80
N GLY A 52 -8.86 -11.33 6.96
CA GLY A 52 -8.23 -11.17 8.27
C GLY A 52 -7.97 -9.71 8.62
N ILE A 53 -7.82 -9.43 9.92
CA ILE A 53 -7.47 -8.10 10.45
C ILE A 53 -6.19 -8.21 11.29
N ILE A 54 -5.26 -7.28 11.09
CA ILE A 54 -4.08 -7.12 11.93
C ILE A 54 -4.19 -5.77 12.63
N LEU A 55 -4.34 -5.77 13.96
CA LEU A 55 -4.20 -4.57 14.76
C LEU A 55 -2.74 -4.36 15.10
N ALA A 56 -2.22 -3.18 14.79
CA ALA A 56 -0.85 -2.80 15.05
C ALA A 56 -0.76 -1.38 15.62
N GLN A 57 0.40 -1.06 16.15
CA GLN A 57 0.78 0.29 16.56
C GLN A 57 2.21 0.56 16.14
N LEU A 58 2.53 1.83 15.96
CA LEU A 58 3.92 2.26 15.75
C LEU A 58 4.66 2.28 17.09
N GLN A 59 5.92 1.86 17.09
CA GLN A 59 6.78 1.92 18.27
C GLN A 59 7.34 3.32 18.50
N THR A 60 7.53 4.08 17.42
CA THR A 60 7.95 5.48 17.43
C THR A 60 6.86 6.37 16.84
N ASN A 61 6.80 7.62 17.29
CA ASN A 61 5.84 8.58 16.81
C ASN A 61 6.31 9.19 15.47
N ILE A 62 6.11 8.45 14.38
CA ILE A 62 6.36 8.93 13.02
C ILE A 62 5.05 9.27 12.31
N PRO A 63 4.99 10.35 11.53
CA PRO A 63 3.83 10.66 10.71
C PRO A 63 3.72 9.65 9.57
N LEU A 64 2.54 9.04 9.41
CA LEU A 64 2.18 8.29 8.22
C LEU A 64 1.31 9.18 7.34
N LEU A 65 1.78 9.46 6.13
CA LEU A 65 1.09 10.30 5.16
C LEU A 65 0.24 9.47 4.21
N ARG A 66 -0.89 10.05 3.78
CA ARG A 66 -1.73 9.55 2.70
C ARG A 66 -1.09 9.83 1.34
N LEU A 67 -1.63 9.19 0.30
CA LEU A 67 -1.03 9.22 -1.03
C LEU A 67 -0.97 10.64 -1.59
N ASP A 68 -2.05 11.40 -1.48
CA ASP A 68 -2.13 12.81 -1.89
C ASP A 68 -1.07 13.67 -1.19
N GLU A 69 -0.92 13.52 0.12
CA GLU A 69 0.11 14.22 0.92
C GLU A 69 1.54 13.86 0.46
N VAL A 70 1.79 12.59 0.12
CA VAL A 70 3.07 12.16 -0.45
C VAL A 70 3.30 12.76 -1.84
N LEU A 71 2.30 12.73 -2.72
CA LEU A 71 2.42 13.30 -4.06
C LEU A 71 2.62 14.83 -4.01
N ASP A 72 2.05 15.51 -3.02
CA ASP A 72 2.32 16.92 -2.73
C ASP A 72 3.75 17.15 -2.24
N TYR A 73 4.21 16.33 -1.29
CA TYR A 73 5.57 16.41 -0.75
C TYR A 73 6.65 16.32 -1.86
N TYR A 74 6.47 15.39 -2.81
CA TYR A 74 7.36 15.20 -3.95
C TYR A 74 7.04 16.12 -5.15
N LYS A 75 6.07 17.03 -5.01
CA LYS A 75 5.65 18.01 -6.04
C LYS A 75 5.28 17.36 -7.37
N ILE A 76 4.56 16.23 -7.31
CA ILE A 76 4.12 15.51 -8.50
C ILE A 76 3.09 16.36 -9.26
N PRO A 77 3.29 16.63 -10.56
CA PRO A 77 2.38 17.43 -11.37
C PRO A 77 0.97 16.84 -11.41
N ALA A 78 -0.05 17.69 -11.45
CA ALA A 78 -1.46 17.27 -11.45
C ALA A 78 -1.80 16.33 -12.63
N SER A 79 -1.14 16.48 -13.79
CA SER A 79 -1.31 15.57 -14.94
C SER A 79 -0.99 14.12 -14.59
N ASP A 80 0.06 13.93 -13.77
CA ASP A 80 0.61 12.62 -13.48
C ASP A 80 -0.13 11.96 -12.30
N ARG A 81 -0.87 12.72 -11.49
CA ARG A 81 -1.66 12.19 -10.36
C ARG A 81 -2.85 11.33 -10.78
N THR A 82 -3.21 11.34 -12.06
CA THR A 82 -4.23 10.46 -12.63
C THR A 82 -3.70 9.04 -12.88
N LEU A 83 -2.38 8.87 -12.89
CA LEU A 83 -1.75 7.57 -13.10
C LEU A 83 -1.95 6.68 -11.88
N LYS A 84 -2.11 5.39 -12.13
CA LYS A 84 -2.14 4.37 -11.08
C LYS A 84 -0.78 4.35 -10.37
N VAL A 85 -0.82 4.14 -9.06
CA VAL A 85 0.37 4.15 -8.22
C VAL A 85 0.88 2.75 -7.95
N MET A 86 2.20 2.60 -8.00
CA MET A 86 2.94 1.42 -7.63
C MET A 86 3.91 1.74 -6.49
N VAL A 87 4.22 0.73 -5.67
CA VAL A 87 5.31 0.75 -4.70
C VAL A 87 6.24 -0.40 -5.06
N ASP A 88 7.49 -0.08 -5.40
CA ASP A 88 8.50 -1.04 -5.87
C ASP A 88 7.96 -1.99 -6.96
N ASN A 89 7.23 -1.43 -7.93
CA ASN A 89 6.54 -2.11 -9.04
C ASN A 89 5.32 -2.96 -8.67
N ASN A 90 4.83 -2.91 -7.43
CA ASN A 90 3.58 -3.55 -7.02
C ASN A 90 2.45 -2.53 -7.04
N LEU A 91 1.34 -2.84 -7.71
CA LEU A 91 0.16 -1.99 -7.70
C LEU A 91 -0.41 -1.89 -6.28
N VAL A 92 -0.72 -0.68 -5.84
CA VAL A 92 -1.27 -0.42 -4.49
C VAL A 92 -2.69 0.13 -4.55
N ASN A 93 -3.40 0.05 -3.43
CA ASN A 93 -4.70 0.69 -3.29
C ASN A 93 -4.50 2.11 -2.71
N PRO A 94 -4.85 3.18 -3.44
CA PRO A 94 -4.75 4.56 -2.95
C PRO A 94 -5.43 4.82 -1.61
N ASP A 95 -6.60 4.24 -1.37
CA ASP A 95 -7.39 4.47 -0.14
C ASP A 95 -6.75 3.83 1.10
N LEU A 96 -5.92 2.82 0.88
CA LEU A 96 -5.18 2.10 1.92
C LEU A 96 -3.72 2.57 1.98
N PHE A 97 -3.32 3.56 1.20
CA PHE A 97 -1.95 4.02 1.18
C PHE A 97 -1.60 4.76 2.46
N LEU A 98 -0.47 4.37 3.05
CA LEU A 98 0.18 5.03 4.18
C LEU A 98 1.69 4.95 4.01
N ALA A 99 2.39 6.07 4.19
CA ALA A 99 3.84 6.10 4.07
C ALA A 99 4.53 6.98 5.09
N ASP A 100 5.63 6.45 5.63
CA ASP A 100 6.73 7.24 6.15
C ASP A 100 7.56 7.76 4.96
N VAL A 101 7.48 9.07 4.72
CA VAL A 101 8.20 9.73 3.61
C VAL A 101 9.71 9.55 3.69
N SER A 102 10.28 9.36 4.89
CA SER A 102 11.72 9.14 5.05
C SER A 102 12.20 7.83 4.41
N ARG A 103 11.29 6.88 4.17
CA ARG A 103 11.54 5.60 3.51
C ARG A 103 11.41 5.68 1.99
N ILE A 104 10.90 6.77 1.44
CA ILE A 104 10.75 6.95 -0.02
C ILE A 104 12.02 7.58 -0.59
N ILE A 105 12.66 6.88 -1.55
CA ILE A 105 13.84 7.37 -2.25
C ILE A 105 13.43 8.38 -3.34
N LYS A 106 12.46 8.00 -4.18
CA LYS A 106 11.96 8.82 -5.28
C LYS A 106 10.62 8.31 -5.79
N ILE A 107 9.95 9.14 -6.58
CA ILE A 107 8.76 8.77 -7.36
C ILE A 107 9.10 9.01 -8.83
N GLU A 108 8.86 8.02 -9.68
CA GLU A 108 9.12 8.11 -11.11
C GLU A 108 8.00 7.54 -11.95
N LYS A 109 7.83 8.05 -13.17
CA LYS A 109 6.98 7.40 -14.16
C LYS A 109 7.68 6.16 -14.69
N THR A 110 6.95 5.06 -14.73
CA THR A 110 7.42 3.79 -15.27
C THR A 110 6.35 3.13 -16.10
N LYS A 111 6.76 2.15 -16.89
CA LYS A 111 5.85 1.17 -17.51
C LYS A 111 5.97 -0.13 -16.73
N GLN A 112 4.89 -0.91 -16.72
CA GLN A 112 4.96 -2.24 -16.10
C GLN A 112 6.06 -3.08 -16.77
N ALA A 113 6.92 -3.70 -15.95
CA ALA A 113 7.94 -4.60 -16.46
C ALA A 113 7.31 -5.80 -17.17
N ILE A 114 7.74 -6.09 -18.39
CA ILE A 114 7.26 -7.24 -19.19
C ILE A 114 7.54 -8.57 -18.49
N THR A 115 8.56 -8.61 -17.64
CA THR A 115 8.98 -9.77 -16.85
C THR A 115 8.22 -9.91 -15.53
N SER A 116 7.29 -9.00 -15.21
CA SER A 116 6.48 -9.08 -14.00
C SER A 116 5.64 -10.36 -14.01
N PRO A 117 5.61 -11.14 -12.92
CA PRO A 117 4.77 -12.34 -12.83
C PRO A 117 3.27 -12.01 -12.89
N PHE A 118 2.90 -10.75 -12.67
CA PHE A 118 1.54 -10.25 -12.77
C PHE A 118 1.47 -9.14 -13.82
N LEU A 119 0.51 -9.23 -14.74
CA LEU A 119 0.16 -8.15 -15.68
C LEU A 119 -1.05 -7.41 -15.15
N TYR A 120 -0.91 -6.10 -14.91
CA TYR A 120 -2.00 -5.24 -14.44
C TYR A 120 -2.77 -4.61 -15.61
N SER A 121 -2.15 -4.58 -16.79
CA SER A 121 -2.76 -4.12 -18.02
C SER A 121 -2.28 -4.91 -19.23
N LEU A 122 -3.14 -4.99 -20.25
CA LEU A 122 -2.76 -5.49 -21.57
C LEU A 122 -2.16 -4.38 -22.46
N ASN A 123 -2.29 -3.12 -22.05
CA ASN A 123 -1.69 -1.99 -22.73
C ASN A 123 -0.23 -1.83 -22.28
N LYS A 124 0.72 -2.14 -23.17
CA LYS A 124 2.16 -2.04 -22.91
C LYS A 124 2.65 -0.59 -22.75
N ASP A 125 1.87 0.38 -23.18
CA ASP A 125 2.16 1.80 -23.07
C ASP A 125 1.49 2.45 -21.86
N GLU A 126 0.78 1.69 -21.02
CA GLU A 126 0.23 2.21 -19.77
C GLU A 126 1.36 2.63 -18.83
N GLU A 127 1.31 3.90 -18.43
CA GLU A 127 2.24 4.48 -17.48
C GLU A 127 1.69 4.42 -16.06
N TYR A 128 2.60 4.30 -15.12
CA TYR A 128 2.35 4.23 -13.68
C TYR A 128 3.26 5.20 -12.96
N LEU A 129 2.82 5.73 -11.82
CA LEU A 129 3.70 6.38 -10.87
C LEU A 129 4.25 5.34 -9.91
N ASN A 130 5.55 5.10 -9.96
CA ASN A 130 6.21 4.13 -9.09
C ASN A 130 6.99 4.83 -8.00
N ILE A 131 6.62 4.52 -6.76
CA ILE A 131 7.30 4.96 -5.54
C ILE A 131 8.39 3.93 -5.24
N ILE A 132 9.65 4.39 -5.28
CA ILE A 132 10.81 3.57 -4.98
C ILE A 132 11.17 3.76 -3.51
N THR A 133 11.25 2.66 -2.76
CA THR A 133 11.51 2.70 -1.32
C THR A 133 12.92 2.25 -0.96
N GLN A 134 13.37 2.63 0.24
CA GLN A 134 14.57 2.07 0.85
C GLN A 134 14.34 0.60 1.17
N LYS A 135 15.32 -0.26 0.87
CA LYS A 135 15.27 -1.65 1.29
C LYS A 135 15.42 -1.73 2.81
N ASP A 136 14.61 -2.59 3.42
CA ASP A 136 14.79 -3.05 4.80
C ASP A 136 16.06 -3.91 4.92
#